data_AF-A0A517TC06-F1
#
_entry.id   AF-A0A517TC06-F1
#
_cell.length_a   1.000
_cell.length_b   1.000
_cell.length_c   1.000
_cell.angle_alpha   90.00
_cell.angle_beta   90.00
_cell.angle_gamma   90.00
#
_symmetry.space_group_name_H-M   'P 1'
#
loop_
_entity.id
_entity.type
_entity.pdbx_description
1 polymer ?
#
loop_
_entity_poly.entity_id
_entity_poly.type
_entity_poly.pdbx_seq_one_letter_code
_entity_poly.pdbx_strand_id
1 'polypeptide(L)'
;MSDRESLLNELRWNKFQVLDDGFVCLVDVMGDDSSVVQAARVSYGEGTKKVSDDRTLIRYLMRHRHSTPFEMAEIKLLVRVPMDTWRQWIRHRTANVNEYSTRYSVAIDSAQATPVDQWRMQAASNRQGSEGFLDNALGQQLTDEETAFQNEARRVYEARLEAGVAREQARKDLPLATYTEAYWKIDLHNLLHFLSLRMDSHAQLEIREYSKTIGEQIVKPLFPVVWEAFEDYRQGSMFLTRLDREVITRLATSGQVPPYSDEAFLQAQDPTWVDLKRSRERDECRAKLEKLGLLAPSTAE
;
A
#
# COMPACT_ATOMS: atom_id res chain seq x y z
N MET A 1 -25.73 18.47 14.18
CA MET A 1 -24.45 17.75 14.02
C MET A 1 -23.62 18.55 13.04
N SER A 2 -22.33 18.74 13.32
CA SER A 2 -21.43 19.34 12.32
C SER A 2 -21.27 18.38 11.13
N ASP A 3 -20.92 18.89 9.94
CA ASP A 3 -20.70 18.05 8.75
C ASP A 3 -19.70 16.90 9.04
N ARG A 4 -18.69 17.17 9.88
CA ARG A 4 -17.72 16.17 10.33
C ARG A 4 -18.34 15.09 11.22
N GLU A 5 -19.20 15.46 12.15
CA GLU A 5 -19.85 14.49 13.05
C GLU A 5 -20.77 13.55 12.26
N SER A 6 -21.50 14.10 11.28
CA SER A 6 -22.31 13.30 10.36
C SER A 6 -21.45 12.32 9.56
N LEU A 7 -20.32 12.78 8.99
CA LEU A 7 -19.37 11.93 8.28
C LEU A 7 -18.80 10.82 9.19
N LEU A 8 -18.43 11.14 10.42
CA LEU A 8 -17.93 10.15 11.37
C LEU A 8 -18.97 9.09 11.70
N ASN A 9 -20.24 9.48 11.83
CA ASN A 9 -21.34 8.55 12.08
C ASN A 9 -21.61 7.65 10.87
N GLU A 10 -21.40 8.14 9.65
CA GLU A 10 -21.52 7.35 8.42
C GLU A 10 -20.37 6.34 8.26
N LEU A 11 -19.13 6.76 8.55
CA LEU A 11 -17.95 5.92 8.36
C LEU A 11 -17.76 4.89 9.49
N ARG A 12 -18.06 5.25 10.74
CA ARG A 12 -17.85 4.36 11.89
C ARG A 12 -18.74 3.13 11.79
N TRP A 13 -18.15 1.97 12.04
CA TRP A 13 -18.81 0.67 11.98
C TRP A 13 -19.33 0.26 10.60
N ASN A 14 -19.15 1.11 9.57
CA ASN A 14 -19.42 0.73 8.20
C ASN A 14 -18.30 -0.19 7.69
N LYS A 15 -18.70 -1.33 7.11
CA LYS A 15 -17.77 -2.35 6.60
C LYS A 15 -17.60 -2.19 5.09
N PHE A 16 -16.49 -1.61 4.69
CA PHE A 16 -16.08 -1.57 3.29
C PHE A 16 -15.55 -2.94 2.89
N GLN A 17 -16.27 -3.64 2.02
CA GLN A 17 -15.88 -4.98 1.56
C GLN A 17 -14.60 -4.93 0.72
N VAL A 18 -13.74 -5.93 0.88
CA VAL A 18 -12.49 -6.09 0.14
C VAL A 18 -12.28 -7.58 -0.13
N LEU A 19 -11.86 -7.93 -1.35
CA LEU A 19 -11.80 -9.32 -1.82
C LEU A 19 -13.20 -9.98 -1.77
N ASP A 20 -13.25 -11.27 -1.48
CA ASP A 20 -14.45 -12.11 -1.47
C ASP A 20 -15.16 -12.18 -0.12
N ASP A 21 -14.42 -12.14 1.00
CA ASP A 21 -15.01 -12.14 2.35
C ASP A 21 -14.22 -11.27 3.35
N GLY A 22 -13.49 -10.29 2.84
CA GLY A 22 -12.72 -9.33 3.62
C GLY A 22 -13.44 -8.02 3.84
N PHE A 23 -13.00 -7.26 4.84
CA PHE A 23 -13.45 -5.88 5.00
C PHE A 23 -12.45 -5.01 5.75
N VAL A 24 -12.63 -3.70 5.60
CA VAL A 24 -12.07 -2.66 6.47
C VAL A 24 -13.20 -1.87 7.10
N CYS A 25 -13.09 -1.62 8.40
CA CYS A 25 -14.10 -0.90 9.16
C CYS A 25 -13.44 0.15 10.06
N LEU A 26 -13.87 1.40 9.96
CA LEU A 26 -13.46 2.44 10.90
C LEU A 26 -14.10 2.17 12.28
N VAL A 27 -13.27 2.00 13.30
CA VAL A 27 -13.74 1.85 14.69
C VAL A 27 -13.69 3.19 15.39
N ASP A 28 -12.56 3.90 15.26
CA ASP A 28 -12.37 5.20 15.88
C ASP A 28 -11.31 6.04 15.16
N VAL A 29 -11.37 7.35 15.37
CA VAL A 29 -10.38 8.31 14.86
C VAL A 29 -10.20 9.44 15.86
N MET A 30 -8.94 9.79 16.10
CA MET A 30 -8.55 10.96 16.88
C MET A 30 -7.91 11.99 15.95
N GLY A 31 -8.37 13.23 16.05
CA GLY A 31 -7.85 14.35 15.27
C GLY A 31 -8.41 14.44 13.85
N ASP A 32 -7.99 15.50 13.16
CA ASP A 32 -8.36 15.91 11.82
C ASP A 32 -7.25 16.77 11.18
N ASP A 33 -7.47 17.34 9.99
CA ASP A 33 -6.51 18.27 9.37
C ASP A 33 -6.15 19.44 10.31
N SER A 34 -7.11 19.95 11.09
CA SER A 34 -6.89 21.04 12.04
C SER A 34 -5.99 20.64 13.21
N SER A 35 -6.01 19.37 13.60
CA SER A 35 -5.16 18.80 14.65
C SER A 35 -3.69 18.78 14.21
N VAL A 36 -3.42 18.45 12.95
CA VAL A 36 -2.07 18.54 12.35
C VAL A 36 -1.58 19.98 12.36
N VAL A 37 -2.44 20.92 11.99
CA VAL A 37 -2.13 22.36 11.97
C VAL A 37 -1.88 22.91 13.37
N GLN A 38 -2.72 22.55 14.34
CA GLN A 38 -2.58 22.95 15.73
C GLN A 38 -1.24 22.48 16.30
N ALA A 39 -0.91 21.21 16.06
CA ALA A 39 0.36 20.61 16.48
C ALA A 39 1.56 21.33 15.86
N ALA A 40 1.52 21.65 14.56
CA ALA A 40 2.60 22.37 13.89
C ALA A 40 2.77 23.80 14.42
N ARG A 41 1.66 24.47 14.76
CA ARG A 41 1.66 25.85 15.25
C ARG A 41 2.10 25.99 16.70
N VAL A 42 2.17 24.92 17.50
CA VAL A 42 2.74 25.02 18.86
C VAL A 42 4.22 25.44 18.84
N SER A 43 4.92 25.16 17.73
CA SER A 43 6.29 25.63 17.49
C SER A 43 6.36 27.12 17.16
N TYR A 44 5.23 27.77 16.86
CA TYR A 44 5.14 29.20 16.62
C TYR A 44 5.00 29.92 17.98
N GLY A 45 6.14 30.19 18.60
CA GLY A 45 6.23 30.95 19.84
C GLY A 45 5.91 32.44 19.68
N GLU A 46 6.12 33.19 20.76
CA GLU A 46 5.88 34.63 20.82
C GLU A 46 6.60 35.38 19.68
N GLY A 47 5.89 36.25 18.96
CA GLY A 47 6.43 37.04 17.84
C GLY A 47 6.23 36.46 16.43
N THR A 48 5.65 35.26 16.31
CA THR A 48 5.32 34.66 15.01
C THR A 48 3.95 35.11 14.50
N LYS A 49 3.85 35.48 13.21
CA LYS A 49 2.57 35.80 12.57
C LYS A 49 1.92 34.53 12.00
N LYS A 50 0.60 34.44 12.00
CA LYS A 50 -0.14 33.50 11.12
C LYS A 50 0.08 33.96 9.68
N VAL A 51 1.11 33.44 9.00
CA VAL A 51 1.46 33.86 7.63
C VAL A 51 0.72 33.01 6.58
N SER A 52 0.44 31.74 6.88
CA SER A 52 -0.19 30.81 5.93
C SER A 52 -1.52 30.24 6.44
N ASP A 53 -2.43 30.00 5.50
CA ASP A 53 -3.65 29.21 5.74
C ASP A 53 -3.31 27.74 6.06
N ASP A 54 -4.28 27.04 6.63
CA ASP A 54 -4.16 25.67 7.14
C ASP A 54 -3.72 24.68 6.05
N ARG A 55 -4.25 24.82 4.83
CA ARG A 55 -3.88 23.98 3.69
C ARG A 55 -2.46 24.22 3.24
N THR A 56 -2.06 25.48 3.11
CA THR A 56 -0.68 25.85 2.76
C THR A 56 0.32 25.28 3.77
N LEU A 57 0.00 25.32 5.07
CA LEU A 57 0.84 24.74 6.12
C LEU A 57 0.95 23.22 6.00
N ILE A 58 -0.16 22.47 5.90
CA ILE A 58 -0.12 21.01 5.76
C ILE A 58 0.72 20.58 4.56
N ARG A 59 0.52 21.24 3.41
CA ARG A 59 1.30 20.98 2.19
C ARG A 59 2.79 21.28 2.38
N TYR A 60 3.13 22.37 3.08
CA TYR A 60 4.51 22.69 3.43
C TYR A 60 5.14 21.60 4.29
N LEU A 61 4.45 21.13 5.34
CA LEU A 61 4.94 20.09 6.24
C LEU A 61 5.22 18.78 5.49
N MET A 62 4.29 18.34 4.64
CA MET A 62 4.45 17.11 3.84
C MET A 62 5.67 17.21 2.91
N ARG A 63 5.78 18.31 2.15
CA ARG A 63 6.87 18.52 1.18
C ARG A 63 8.25 18.55 1.82
N HIS A 64 8.37 19.11 3.03
CA HIS A 64 9.63 19.19 3.77
C HIS A 64 9.82 18.06 4.78
N ARG A 65 8.98 17.03 4.75
CA ARG A 65 9.04 15.86 5.63
C ARG A 65 9.03 16.22 7.12
N HIS A 66 8.29 17.27 7.50
CA HIS A 66 8.00 17.56 8.90
C HIS A 66 6.87 16.65 9.38
N SER A 67 7.22 15.44 9.81
CA SER A 67 6.27 14.35 10.07
C SER A 67 5.57 14.44 11.42
N THR A 68 6.20 14.99 12.45
CA THR A 68 5.69 14.93 13.82
C THR A 68 4.30 15.56 14.03
N PRO A 69 3.87 16.61 13.32
CA PRO A 69 2.49 17.10 13.44
C PRO A 69 1.45 16.10 12.94
N PHE A 70 1.79 15.24 11.97
CA PHE A 70 0.88 14.21 11.47
C PHE A 70 0.70 13.09 12.49
N GLU A 71 1.67 12.83 13.37
CA GLU A 71 1.56 11.81 14.43
C GLU A 71 0.52 12.16 15.51
N MET A 72 0.00 13.40 15.52
CA MET A 72 -1.03 13.86 16.47
C MET A 72 -2.46 13.46 16.07
N ALA A 73 -2.63 12.82 14.91
CA ALA A 73 -3.87 12.18 14.51
C ALA A 73 -3.67 10.66 14.41
N GLU A 74 -4.66 9.88 14.81
CA GLU A 74 -4.62 8.41 14.73
C GLU A 74 -5.95 7.80 14.34
N ILE A 75 -5.89 6.60 13.77
CA ILE A 75 -7.05 5.82 13.36
C ILE A 75 -6.99 4.44 13.99
N LYS A 76 -8.15 3.88 14.31
CA LYS A 76 -8.34 2.50 14.74
C LYS A 76 -9.30 1.82 13.77
N LEU A 77 -8.83 0.75 13.14
CA LEU A 77 -9.57 -0.07 12.20
C LEU A 77 -9.85 -1.45 12.80
N LEU A 78 -11.00 -2.02 12.44
CA LEU A 78 -11.25 -3.44 12.48
C LEU A 78 -11.10 -3.96 11.06
N VAL A 79 -10.22 -4.92 10.86
CA VAL A 79 -9.97 -5.53 9.54
C VAL A 79 -10.28 -7.01 9.59
N ARG A 80 -10.87 -7.52 8.50
CA ARG A 80 -10.99 -8.94 8.20
C ARG A 80 -10.18 -9.23 6.96
N VAL A 81 -9.16 -10.07 7.07
CA VAL A 81 -8.10 -10.22 6.07
C VAL A 81 -7.53 -11.64 6.02
N PRO A 82 -7.15 -12.18 4.85
CA PRO A 82 -6.49 -13.49 4.75
C PRO A 82 -5.12 -13.48 5.46
N MET A 83 -4.71 -14.59 6.07
CA MET A 83 -3.47 -14.65 6.87
C MET A 83 -2.20 -14.35 6.05
N ASP A 84 -2.12 -14.74 4.77
CA ASP A 84 -0.98 -14.41 3.90
C ASP A 84 -0.81 -12.89 3.68
N THR A 85 -1.93 -12.20 3.46
CA THR A 85 -2.03 -10.74 3.33
C THR A 85 -1.72 -10.08 4.68
N TRP A 86 -2.27 -10.62 5.76
CA TRP A 86 -2.02 -10.13 7.12
C TRP A 86 -0.54 -10.20 7.52
N ARG A 87 0.17 -11.27 7.13
CA ARG A 87 1.61 -11.42 7.39
C ARG A 87 2.47 -10.33 6.72
N GLN A 88 2.00 -9.73 5.64
CA GLN A 88 2.65 -8.57 5.02
C GLN A 88 2.30 -7.28 5.75
N TRP A 89 1.07 -7.19 6.26
CA TRP A 89 0.56 -6.05 7.00
C TRP A 89 1.28 -5.85 8.34
N ILE A 90 1.46 -6.92 9.13
CA ILE A 90 2.06 -6.83 10.47
C ILE A 90 3.56 -6.47 10.48
N ARG A 91 4.18 -6.35 9.29
CA ARG A 91 5.57 -5.87 9.14
C ARG A 91 5.68 -4.37 9.43
N HIS A 92 4.56 -3.66 9.46
CA HIS A 92 4.44 -2.24 9.81
C HIS A 92 4.42 -2.07 11.33
N ARG A 93 5.62 -2.07 11.92
CA ARG A 93 5.88 -2.20 13.37
C ARG A 93 5.44 -1.01 14.22
N THR A 94 5.11 0.12 13.62
CA THR A 94 4.71 1.35 14.32
C THR A 94 3.23 1.39 14.69
N ALA A 95 2.47 0.35 14.34
CA ALA A 95 1.08 0.19 14.72
C ALA A 95 0.89 -0.64 16.00
N ASN A 96 -0.26 -0.46 16.66
CA ASN A 96 -0.75 -1.37 17.69
C ASN A 96 -1.73 -2.37 17.09
N VAL A 97 -1.53 -3.65 17.39
CA VAL A 97 -2.29 -4.76 16.81
C VAL A 97 -2.87 -5.64 17.91
N ASN A 98 -4.13 -6.07 17.74
CA ASN A 98 -4.70 -7.18 18.49
C ASN A 98 -5.47 -8.08 17.51
N GLU A 99 -5.04 -9.33 17.39
CA GLU A 99 -5.55 -10.29 16.40
C GLU A 99 -6.39 -11.38 17.06
N TYR A 100 -7.42 -11.82 16.33
CA TYR A 100 -8.21 -13.00 16.65
C TYR A 100 -7.33 -14.24 16.84
N SER A 101 -7.27 -14.75 18.07
CA SER A 101 -6.45 -15.90 18.39
C SER A 101 -7.23 -17.20 18.22
N THR A 102 -6.86 -17.98 17.21
CA THR A 102 -7.34 -19.34 16.98
C THR A 102 -6.85 -20.35 18.04
N ARG A 103 -6.18 -19.90 19.12
CA ARG A 103 -5.79 -20.73 20.27
C ARG A 103 -6.93 -20.79 21.26
N TYR A 104 -7.60 -19.65 21.43
CA TYR A 104 -8.71 -19.48 22.34
C TYR A 104 -10.05 -19.67 21.62
N SER A 105 -10.11 -19.41 20.32
CA SER A 105 -11.35 -19.43 19.55
C SER A 105 -11.27 -20.39 18.35
N VAL A 106 -12.43 -20.80 17.84
CA VAL A 106 -12.53 -21.61 16.61
C VAL A 106 -12.14 -20.73 15.42
N ALA A 107 -11.36 -21.27 14.47
CA ALA A 107 -10.95 -20.51 13.30
C ALA A 107 -12.17 -20.11 12.47
N ILE A 108 -12.15 -18.87 11.97
CA ILE A 108 -13.17 -18.35 11.07
C ILE A 108 -13.37 -19.33 9.92
N ASP A 109 -14.62 -19.68 9.65
CA ASP A 109 -14.97 -20.58 8.55
C ASP A 109 -15.06 -19.82 7.22
N SER A 110 -13.90 -19.34 6.79
CA SER A 110 -13.73 -18.67 5.51
C SER A 110 -12.27 -18.66 5.11
N ALA A 111 -12.02 -18.87 3.82
CA ALA A 111 -10.72 -18.71 3.20
C ALA A 111 -10.91 -17.96 1.88
N GLN A 112 -9.95 -17.11 1.54
CA GLN A 112 -9.94 -16.42 0.26
C GLN A 112 -9.89 -17.46 -0.87
N ALA A 113 -10.78 -17.33 -1.83
CA ALA A 113 -10.78 -18.07 -3.07
C ALA A 113 -10.21 -17.23 -4.21
N THR A 114 -9.69 -17.91 -5.22
CA THR A 114 -9.20 -17.31 -6.47
C THR A 114 -10.23 -17.56 -7.57
N PRO A 115 -10.92 -16.51 -8.06
CA PRO A 115 -11.84 -16.66 -9.19
C PRO A 115 -11.12 -17.16 -10.46
N VAL A 116 -11.89 -17.81 -11.32
CA VAL A 116 -11.42 -18.45 -12.57
C VAL A 116 -10.58 -17.50 -13.43
N ASP A 117 -10.98 -16.23 -13.50
CA ASP A 117 -10.35 -15.18 -14.30
C ASP A 117 -9.27 -14.38 -13.54
N GLN A 118 -8.93 -14.77 -12.32
CA GLN A 118 -8.02 -14.03 -11.44
C GLN A 118 -6.71 -14.76 -11.13
N TRP A 119 -6.46 -15.92 -11.72
CA TRP A 119 -5.17 -16.60 -11.64
C TRP A 119 -4.11 -15.84 -12.45
N ARG A 120 -3.05 -15.36 -11.79
CA ARG A 120 -2.03 -14.47 -12.40
C ARG A 120 -0.74 -15.20 -12.75
N MET A 121 -0.06 -14.76 -13.81
CA MET A 121 1.28 -15.27 -14.14
C MET A 121 2.36 -14.55 -13.31
N GLN A 122 3.52 -15.17 -13.18
CA GLN A 122 4.67 -14.55 -12.52
C GLN A 122 5.24 -13.43 -13.39
N ALA A 123 5.44 -12.24 -12.82
CA ALA A 123 5.96 -11.11 -13.59
C ALA A 123 7.42 -11.32 -14.02
N ALA A 124 7.74 -11.01 -15.28
CA ALA A 124 9.07 -11.22 -15.87
C ALA A 124 10.15 -10.31 -15.26
N SER A 125 9.82 -9.04 -15.00
CA SER A 125 10.75 -8.04 -14.46
C SER A 125 10.73 -7.94 -12.94
N ASN A 126 9.55 -8.14 -12.32
CA ASN A 126 9.36 -8.12 -10.87
C ASN A 126 9.15 -9.54 -10.32
N ARG A 127 10.23 -10.17 -9.83
CA ARG A 127 10.17 -11.50 -9.21
C ARG A 127 9.31 -11.61 -7.95
N GLN A 128 8.85 -10.48 -7.40
CA GLN A 128 7.95 -10.44 -6.25
C GLN A 128 6.49 -10.13 -6.64
N GLY A 129 6.24 -9.82 -7.91
CA GLY A 129 4.94 -9.44 -8.44
C GLY A 129 4.34 -10.48 -9.36
N SER A 130 3.14 -10.19 -9.85
CA SER A 130 2.45 -11.00 -10.86
C SER A 130 1.96 -10.08 -11.99
N GLU A 131 1.74 -10.66 -13.17
CA GLU A 131 1.26 -9.96 -14.35
C GLU A 131 0.32 -10.83 -15.17
N GLY A 132 -0.57 -10.19 -15.93
CA GLY A 132 -1.56 -10.88 -16.76
C GLY A 132 -2.45 -11.87 -15.98
N PHE A 133 -3.20 -12.66 -16.74
CA PHE A 133 -4.04 -13.72 -16.22
C PHE A 133 -3.85 -14.99 -17.05
N LEU A 134 -4.00 -16.15 -16.43
CA LEU A 134 -4.06 -17.44 -17.11
C LEU A 134 -5.36 -17.59 -17.91
N ASP A 135 -5.37 -18.53 -18.84
CA ASP A 135 -6.58 -18.87 -19.59
C ASP A 135 -7.68 -19.42 -18.67
N ASN A 136 -8.94 -19.05 -18.94
CA ASN A 136 -10.07 -19.40 -18.08
C ASN A 136 -10.32 -20.92 -17.98
N ALA A 137 -9.98 -21.72 -18.98
CA ALA A 137 -10.13 -23.18 -18.88
C ALA A 137 -9.16 -23.77 -17.85
N LEU A 138 -7.91 -23.29 -17.85
CA LEU A 138 -6.95 -23.63 -16.80
C LEU A 138 -7.35 -23.02 -15.46
N GLY A 139 -7.81 -21.77 -15.44
CA GLY A 139 -8.30 -21.09 -14.25
C GLY A 139 -9.44 -21.84 -13.57
N GLN A 140 -10.37 -22.42 -14.34
CA GLN A 140 -11.47 -23.23 -13.80
C GLN A 140 -10.95 -24.47 -13.09
N GLN A 141 -10.01 -25.19 -13.73
CA GLN A 141 -9.38 -26.35 -13.10
C GLN A 141 -8.69 -25.97 -11.77
N LEU A 142 -7.93 -24.87 -11.75
CA LEU A 142 -7.21 -24.42 -10.56
C LEU A 142 -8.16 -23.98 -9.44
N THR A 143 -9.24 -23.27 -9.77
CA THR A 143 -10.27 -22.85 -8.80
C THR A 143 -11.00 -24.06 -8.21
N ASP A 144 -11.31 -25.08 -9.02
CA ASP A 144 -11.96 -26.31 -8.54
C ASP A 144 -11.03 -27.09 -7.59
N GLU A 145 -9.74 -27.22 -7.95
CA GLU A 145 -8.71 -27.85 -7.10
C GLU A 145 -8.51 -27.11 -5.77
N GLU A 146 -8.43 -25.77 -5.81
CA GLU A 146 -8.34 -24.92 -4.61
C GLU A 146 -9.56 -25.11 -3.72
N THR A 147 -10.77 -25.05 -4.29
CA THR A 147 -12.03 -25.21 -3.56
C THR A 147 -12.10 -26.57 -2.88
N ALA A 148 -11.76 -27.65 -3.59
CA ALA A 148 -11.72 -28.99 -3.04
C ALA A 148 -10.73 -29.11 -1.87
N PHE A 149 -9.54 -28.53 -2.02
CA PHE A 149 -8.53 -28.51 -0.96
C PHE A 149 -8.98 -27.73 0.28
N GLN A 150 -9.53 -26.53 0.10
CA GLN A 150 -10.02 -25.70 1.22
C GLN A 150 -11.14 -26.41 1.99
N ASN A 151 -12.07 -27.07 1.29
CA ASN A 151 -13.14 -27.87 1.91
C ASN A 151 -12.58 -29.05 2.70
N GLU A 152 -11.60 -29.78 2.16
CA GLU A 152 -10.99 -30.91 2.87
C GLU A 152 -10.19 -30.45 4.10
N ALA A 153 -9.44 -29.35 3.99
CA ALA A 153 -8.74 -28.76 5.13
C ALA A 153 -9.70 -28.36 6.26
N ARG A 154 -10.87 -27.79 5.91
CA ARG A 154 -11.93 -27.47 6.87
C ARG A 154 -12.50 -28.73 7.53
N ARG A 155 -12.83 -29.76 6.74
CA ARG A 155 -13.35 -31.04 7.24
C ARG A 155 -12.38 -31.69 8.24
N VAL A 156 -11.07 -31.70 7.93
CA VAL A 156 -10.03 -32.23 8.82
C VAL A 156 -9.94 -31.41 10.12
N TYR A 157 -10.03 -30.08 10.02
CA TYR A 157 -10.04 -29.19 11.18
C TYR A 157 -11.21 -29.47 12.12
N GLU A 158 -12.42 -29.60 11.58
CA GLU A 158 -13.64 -29.86 12.34
C GLU A 158 -13.62 -31.24 13.01
N ALA A 159 -13.23 -32.28 12.26
CA ALA A 159 -13.10 -33.64 12.81
C ALA A 159 -12.11 -33.69 13.99
N ARG A 160 -11.05 -32.88 13.97
CA ARG A 160 -10.11 -32.76 15.10
C ARG A 160 -10.76 -32.09 16.31
N LEU A 161 -11.54 -31.03 16.11
CA LEU A 161 -12.27 -30.38 17.20
C LEU A 161 -13.28 -31.35 17.84
N GLU A 162 -14.03 -32.08 17.03
CA GLU A 162 -15.00 -33.10 17.48
C GLU A 162 -14.31 -34.23 18.28
N ALA A 163 -13.11 -34.62 17.87
CA ALA A 163 -12.28 -35.59 18.60
C ALA A 163 -11.63 -35.02 19.89
N GLY A 164 -11.87 -33.76 20.24
CA GLY A 164 -11.33 -33.13 21.45
C GLY A 164 -9.88 -32.65 21.33
N VAL A 165 -9.33 -32.55 20.11
CA VAL A 165 -7.98 -32.00 19.89
C VAL A 165 -7.95 -30.52 20.26
N ALA A 166 -6.87 -30.09 20.93
CA ALA A 166 -6.69 -28.69 21.31
C ALA A 166 -6.73 -27.76 20.07
N ARG A 167 -7.43 -26.62 20.16
CA ARG A 167 -7.63 -25.67 19.05
C ARG A 167 -6.34 -25.23 18.36
N GLU A 168 -5.28 -25.02 19.13
CA GLU A 168 -3.97 -24.62 18.60
C GLU A 168 -3.27 -25.71 17.76
N GLN A 169 -3.62 -26.97 17.98
CA GLN A 169 -3.17 -28.11 17.19
C GLN A 169 -4.11 -28.40 16.03
N ALA A 170 -5.42 -28.31 16.24
CA ALA A 170 -6.43 -28.63 15.23
C ALA A 170 -6.24 -27.81 13.95
N ARG A 171 -5.96 -26.51 14.10
CA ARG A 171 -5.83 -25.52 13.02
C ARG A 171 -4.58 -25.63 12.14
N LYS A 172 -3.62 -26.51 12.47
CA LYS A 172 -2.27 -26.49 11.86
C LYS A 172 -2.26 -26.60 10.34
N ASP A 173 -3.28 -27.23 9.77
CA ASP A 173 -3.40 -27.46 8.32
C ASP A 173 -4.31 -26.45 7.63
N LEU A 174 -4.89 -25.49 8.36
CA LEU A 174 -5.67 -24.43 7.73
C LEU A 174 -4.76 -23.59 6.83
N PRO A 175 -5.16 -23.32 5.58
CA PRO A 175 -4.33 -22.61 4.62
C PRO A 175 -4.09 -21.16 5.04
N LEU A 176 -3.03 -20.55 4.52
CA LEU A 176 -2.77 -19.12 4.72
C LEU A 176 -3.87 -18.22 4.12
N ALA A 177 -4.70 -18.75 3.23
CA ALA A 177 -5.89 -18.07 2.71
C ALA A 177 -7.00 -17.91 3.75
N THR A 178 -6.97 -18.66 4.88
CA THR A 178 -7.98 -18.53 5.94
C THR A 178 -8.01 -17.10 6.50
N TYR A 179 -9.21 -16.55 6.64
CA TYR A 179 -9.43 -15.21 7.16
C TYR A 179 -9.13 -15.12 8.66
N THR A 180 -8.57 -13.98 9.06
CA THR A 180 -8.43 -13.54 10.45
C THR A 180 -9.09 -12.18 10.61
N GLU A 181 -9.33 -11.77 11.86
CA GLU A 181 -9.81 -10.44 12.19
C GLU A 181 -8.85 -9.78 13.18
N ALA A 182 -8.62 -8.48 13.02
CA ALA A 182 -7.74 -7.74 13.90
C ALA A 182 -8.18 -6.30 14.12
N TYR A 183 -7.99 -5.81 15.34
CA TYR A 183 -7.90 -4.38 15.58
C TYR A 183 -6.50 -3.89 15.22
N TRP A 184 -6.45 -2.85 14.40
CA TRP A 184 -5.23 -2.20 13.96
C TRP A 184 -5.32 -0.70 14.20
N LYS A 185 -4.47 -0.18 15.09
CA LYS A 185 -4.40 1.25 15.41
C LYS A 185 -3.06 1.83 14.98
N ILE A 186 -3.08 2.98 14.33
CA ILE A 186 -1.87 3.62 13.78
C ILE A 186 -2.06 5.14 13.70
N ASP A 187 -1.00 5.91 13.92
CA ASP A 187 -1.00 7.35 13.68
C ASP A 187 -0.98 7.68 12.18
N LEU A 188 -1.35 8.91 11.82
CA LEU A 188 -1.51 9.33 10.43
C LEU A 188 -0.16 9.34 9.68
N HIS A 189 0.97 9.68 10.31
CA HIS A 189 2.26 9.64 9.63
C HIS A 189 2.61 8.22 9.17
N ASN A 190 2.52 7.26 10.10
CA ASN A 190 2.82 5.87 9.84
C ASN A 190 1.77 5.20 8.93
N LEU A 191 0.50 5.62 9.01
CA LEU A 191 -0.54 5.21 8.07
C LEU A 191 -0.21 5.65 6.64
N LEU A 192 0.17 6.90 6.43
CA LEU A 192 0.57 7.38 5.12
C LEU A 192 1.78 6.60 4.60
N HIS A 193 2.72 6.22 5.48
CA HIS A 193 3.82 5.32 5.12
C HIS A 193 3.35 3.94 4.66
N PHE A 194 2.45 3.31 5.42
CA PHE A 194 1.79 2.06 5.03
C PHE A 194 1.16 2.19 3.64
N LEU A 195 0.34 3.22 3.43
CA LEU A 195 -0.36 3.46 2.16
C LEU A 195 0.62 3.68 1.00
N SER A 196 1.73 4.41 1.20
CA SER A 196 2.73 4.59 0.14
C SER A 196 3.40 3.31 -0.32
N LEU A 197 3.60 2.36 0.60
CA LEU A 197 4.25 1.09 0.26
C LEU A 197 3.26 0.05 -0.27
N ARG A 198 1.99 0.15 0.12
CA ARG A 198 0.99 -0.90 -0.14
C ARG A 198 0.01 -0.54 -1.24
N MET A 199 -0.18 0.74 -1.56
CA MET A 199 -0.90 1.15 -2.77
C MET A 199 -0.05 1.02 -4.04
N ASP A 200 1.27 0.84 -3.90
CA ASP A 200 2.22 0.72 -4.99
C ASP A 200 1.96 -0.52 -5.87
N SER A 201 2.25 -0.42 -7.17
CA SER A 201 2.00 -1.50 -8.13
C SER A 201 2.84 -2.76 -7.86
N HIS A 202 3.97 -2.64 -7.16
CA HIS A 202 4.83 -3.77 -6.77
C HIS A 202 4.29 -4.54 -5.56
N ALA A 203 3.36 -3.97 -4.79
CA ALA A 203 2.70 -4.69 -3.73
C ALA A 203 1.74 -5.75 -4.31
N GLN A 204 1.61 -6.88 -3.61
CA GLN A 204 0.64 -7.91 -3.94
C GLN A 204 -0.78 -7.30 -4.04
N LEU A 205 -1.56 -7.73 -5.03
CA LEU A 205 -2.87 -7.13 -5.32
C LEU A 205 -3.75 -7.10 -4.07
N GLU A 206 -3.78 -8.18 -3.30
CA GLU A 206 -4.67 -8.32 -2.16
C GLU A 206 -4.44 -7.20 -1.13
N ILE A 207 -3.21 -7.02 -0.63
CA ILE A 207 -2.90 -5.92 0.31
C ILE A 207 -3.07 -4.54 -0.33
N ARG A 208 -2.91 -4.44 -1.65
CA ARG A 208 -3.13 -3.19 -2.39
C ARG A 208 -4.59 -2.78 -2.40
N GLU A 209 -5.51 -3.71 -2.61
CA GLU A 209 -6.95 -3.45 -2.55
C GLU A 209 -7.37 -3.00 -1.14
N TYR A 210 -6.88 -3.66 -0.08
CA TYR A 210 -7.10 -3.17 1.29
C TYR A 210 -6.58 -1.75 1.51
N SER A 211 -5.39 -1.46 0.98
CA SER A 211 -4.74 -0.16 1.17
C SER A 211 -5.45 0.95 0.41
N LYS A 212 -5.90 0.70 -0.83
CA LYS A 212 -6.75 1.62 -1.58
C LYS A 212 -8.06 1.88 -0.85
N THR A 213 -8.75 0.83 -0.37
CA THR A 213 -9.99 0.99 0.40
C THR A 213 -9.76 1.85 1.65
N ILE A 214 -8.70 1.60 2.42
CA ILE A 214 -8.35 2.45 3.58
C ILE A 214 -8.11 3.90 3.15
N GLY A 215 -7.26 4.10 2.14
CA GLY A 215 -6.85 5.42 1.69
C GLY A 215 -8.02 6.24 1.13
N GLU A 216 -8.74 5.67 0.18
CA GLU A 216 -9.74 6.36 -0.63
C GLU A 216 -11.11 6.47 0.07
N GLN A 217 -11.53 5.44 0.80
CA GLN A 217 -12.86 5.39 1.43
C GLN A 217 -12.86 5.90 2.87
N ILE A 218 -11.72 5.92 3.56
CA ILE A 218 -11.64 6.30 4.97
C ILE A 218 -10.71 7.49 5.20
N VAL A 219 -9.45 7.42 4.77
CA VAL A 219 -8.48 8.50 5.08
C VAL A 219 -8.79 9.78 4.31
N LYS A 220 -9.07 9.67 3.00
CA LYS A 220 -9.42 10.80 2.13
C LYS A 220 -10.59 11.64 2.65
N PRO A 221 -11.75 11.08 3.03
CA PRO A 221 -12.83 11.89 3.61
C PRO A 221 -12.50 12.43 5.00
N LEU A 222 -11.73 11.72 5.83
CA LEU A 222 -11.41 12.17 7.20
C LEU A 222 -10.36 13.29 7.27
N PHE A 223 -9.41 13.27 6.34
CA PHE A 223 -8.24 14.17 6.25
C PHE A 223 -8.03 14.67 4.81
N PRO A 224 -8.99 15.38 4.20
CA PRO A 224 -8.95 15.73 2.78
C PRO A 224 -7.73 16.55 2.39
N VAL A 225 -7.25 17.44 3.26
CA VAL A 225 -6.10 18.30 2.95
C VAL A 225 -4.78 17.53 3.07
N VAL A 226 -4.65 16.68 4.10
CA VAL A 226 -3.51 15.76 4.20
C VAL A 226 -3.50 14.77 3.03
N TRP A 227 -4.66 14.25 2.63
CA TRP A 227 -4.78 13.32 1.51
C TRP A 227 -4.32 13.96 0.19
N GLU A 228 -4.79 15.17 -0.11
CA GLU A 228 -4.34 15.94 -1.28
C GLU A 228 -2.81 16.13 -1.26
N ALA A 229 -2.22 16.50 -0.12
CA ALA A 229 -0.78 16.64 0.01
C ALA A 229 -0.04 15.30 -0.15
N PHE A 230 -0.63 14.19 0.31
CA PHE A 230 -0.08 12.86 0.18
C PHE A 230 -0.08 12.37 -1.27
N GLU A 231 -1.17 12.61 -2.00
CA GLU A 231 -1.27 12.33 -3.43
C GLU A 231 -0.19 13.08 -4.20
N ASP A 232 -0.06 14.40 -3.99
CA ASP A 232 0.88 15.24 -4.73
C ASP A 232 2.36 14.94 -4.42
N TYR A 233 2.70 14.80 -3.14
CA TYR A 233 4.10 14.80 -2.70
C TYR A 233 4.64 13.40 -2.37
N ARG A 234 3.79 12.38 -2.32
CA ARG A 234 4.23 11.00 -2.03
C ARG A 234 3.77 10.02 -3.11
N GLN A 235 2.47 9.81 -3.30
CA GLN A 235 1.96 8.79 -4.24
C GLN A 235 2.25 9.13 -5.71
N GLY A 236 1.92 10.34 -6.14
CA GLY A 236 2.15 10.83 -7.50
C GLY A 236 3.57 11.35 -7.74
N SER A 237 4.44 11.28 -6.74
CA SER A 237 5.79 11.82 -6.84
C SER A 237 6.73 10.91 -7.65
N MET A 238 7.75 11.51 -8.27
CA MET A 238 8.88 10.78 -8.86
C MET A 238 10.13 11.10 -8.07
N PHE A 239 10.79 10.08 -7.52
CA PHE A 239 12.08 10.25 -6.85
C PHE A 239 13.22 10.24 -7.87
N LEU A 240 13.88 11.38 -8.03
CA LEU A 240 15.10 11.52 -8.81
C LEU A 240 16.32 11.47 -7.89
N THR A 241 17.14 10.44 -8.05
CA THR A 241 18.39 10.26 -7.32
C THR A 241 19.42 11.31 -7.73
N ARG A 242 20.57 11.34 -7.04
CA ARG A 242 21.73 12.12 -7.51
C ARG A 242 22.12 11.74 -8.94
N LEU A 243 22.19 10.43 -9.23
CA LEU A 243 22.58 9.89 -10.54
C LEU A 243 21.59 10.33 -11.63
N ASP A 244 20.28 10.19 -11.37
CA ASP A 244 19.23 10.61 -12.32
C ASP A 244 19.37 12.09 -12.68
N ARG A 245 19.54 12.95 -11.67
CA ARG A 245 19.66 14.41 -11.86
C ARG A 245 20.89 14.77 -12.68
N GLU A 246 22.03 14.14 -12.41
CA GLU A 246 23.27 14.41 -13.14
C GLU A 246 23.18 13.98 -14.62
N VAL A 247 22.56 12.83 -14.92
CA VAL A 247 22.29 12.40 -16.30
C VAL A 247 21.37 13.40 -17.01
N ILE A 248 20.27 13.80 -16.36
CA ILE A 248 19.35 14.80 -16.89
C ILE A 248 20.08 16.13 -17.16
N THR A 249 20.93 16.59 -16.24
CA THR A 249 21.73 17.80 -16.44
C THR A 249 22.66 17.67 -17.65
N ARG A 250 23.42 16.57 -17.76
CA ARG A 250 24.33 16.34 -18.90
C ARG A 250 23.58 16.35 -20.23
N LEU A 251 22.43 15.67 -20.31
CA LEU A 251 21.56 15.67 -21.48
C LEU A 251 21.03 17.07 -21.81
N ALA A 252 20.49 17.78 -20.82
CA ALA A 252 19.94 19.12 -21.01
C ALA A 252 20.98 20.16 -21.46
N THR A 253 22.25 19.97 -21.08
CA THR A 253 23.36 20.87 -21.47
C THR A 253 24.08 20.42 -22.75
N SER A 254 23.71 19.29 -23.35
CA SER A 254 24.39 18.72 -24.54
C SER A 254 24.15 19.50 -25.83
N GLY A 255 23.18 20.43 -25.84
CA GLY A 255 22.71 21.12 -27.04
C GLY A 255 21.74 20.30 -27.90
N GLN A 256 21.47 19.05 -27.54
CA GLN A 256 20.45 18.22 -28.18
C GLN A 256 19.05 18.52 -27.62
N VAL A 257 18.01 18.19 -28.39
CA VAL A 257 16.61 18.44 -28.04
C VAL A 257 15.91 17.10 -27.74
N PRO A 258 15.13 16.98 -26.66
CA PRO A 258 14.40 15.74 -26.38
C PRO A 258 13.31 15.47 -27.44
N PRO A 259 12.95 14.20 -27.70
CA PRO A 259 13.48 13.00 -27.04
C PRO A 259 14.92 12.71 -27.46
N TYR A 260 15.80 12.48 -26.48
CA TYR A 260 17.22 12.16 -26.71
C TYR A 260 17.36 10.75 -27.28
N SER A 261 18.39 10.53 -28.10
CA SER A 261 18.70 9.21 -28.63
C SER A 261 19.33 8.29 -27.56
N ASP A 262 19.32 6.99 -27.82
CA ASP A 262 20.02 6.02 -26.96
C ASP A 262 21.51 6.30 -26.86
N GLU A 263 22.12 6.72 -27.96
CA GLU A 263 23.53 7.11 -27.98
C GLU A 263 23.78 8.30 -27.06
N ALA A 264 22.92 9.33 -27.12
CA ALA A 264 23.04 10.49 -26.24
C ALA A 264 22.87 10.12 -24.76
N PHE A 265 21.91 9.25 -24.45
CA PHE A 265 21.74 8.73 -23.08
C PHE A 265 22.98 7.98 -22.61
N LEU A 266 23.54 7.08 -23.42
CA LEU A 266 24.72 6.30 -23.06
C LEU A 266 25.98 7.17 -22.94
N GLN A 267 26.09 8.26 -23.70
CA GLN A 267 27.16 9.25 -23.53
C GLN A 267 26.99 10.07 -22.25
N ALA A 268 25.76 10.39 -21.85
CA ALA A 268 25.44 11.16 -20.65
C ALA A 268 25.33 10.32 -19.36
N GLN A 269 25.39 8.98 -19.49
CA GLN A 269 25.20 8.03 -18.40
C GLN A 269 26.20 8.25 -17.26
N ASP A 270 25.91 7.76 -16.06
CA ASP A 270 26.86 7.85 -14.96
C ASP A 270 28.15 7.06 -15.27
N PRO A 271 29.36 7.60 -15.01
CA PRO A 271 30.61 6.91 -15.27
C PRO A 271 30.71 5.52 -14.63
N THR A 272 30.05 5.30 -13.48
CA THR A 272 30.05 4.00 -12.80
C THR A 272 29.26 2.92 -13.55
N TRP A 273 28.46 3.28 -14.55
CA TRP A 273 27.65 2.35 -15.34
C TRP A 273 28.31 1.88 -16.64
N VAL A 274 29.37 2.56 -17.10
CA VAL A 274 29.95 2.37 -18.45
C VAL A 274 30.44 0.93 -18.65
N ASP A 275 31.19 0.39 -17.69
CA ASP A 275 31.76 -0.96 -17.77
C ASP A 275 30.77 -2.05 -17.34
N LEU A 276 29.56 -1.68 -16.91
CA LEU A 276 28.55 -2.62 -16.45
C LEU A 276 27.71 -3.15 -17.61
N LYS A 277 27.86 -4.46 -17.89
CA LYS A 277 27.01 -5.18 -18.85
C LYS A 277 25.52 -5.07 -18.50
N ARG A 278 25.18 -5.05 -17.20
CA ARG A 278 23.82 -4.82 -16.68
C ARG A 278 23.90 -3.89 -15.49
N SER A 279 23.11 -2.82 -15.50
CA SER A 279 23.03 -1.86 -14.40
C SER A 279 21.56 -1.51 -14.15
N ARG A 280 21.01 -2.00 -13.03
CA ARG A 280 19.61 -1.71 -12.66
C ARG A 280 19.38 -0.22 -12.46
N GLU A 281 20.36 0.49 -11.89
CA GLU A 281 20.27 1.95 -11.71
C GLU A 281 20.20 2.67 -13.06
N ARG A 282 20.96 2.22 -14.06
CA ARG A 282 20.88 2.76 -15.44
C ARG A 282 19.52 2.48 -16.05
N ASP A 283 19.01 1.26 -15.92
CA ASP A 283 17.74 0.83 -16.50
C ASP A 283 16.55 1.57 -15.84
N GLU A 284 16.60 1.76 -14.52
CA GLU A 284 15.63 2.57 -13.76
C GLU A 284 15.70 4.06 -14.13
N CYS A 285 16.91 4.60 -14.32
CA CYS A 285 17.10 5.97 -14.78
C CYS A 285 16.46 6.17 -16.16
N ARG A 286 16.80 5.29 -17.11
CA ARG A 286 16.21 5.27 -18.46
C ARG A 286 14.68 5.23 -18.40
N ALA A 287 14.10 4.31 -17.63
CA ALA A 287 12.65 4.18 -17.51
C ALA A 287 11.97 5.46 -16.97
N LYS A 288 12.62 6.18 -16.03
CA LYS A 288 12.14 7.49 -15.58
C LYS A 288 12.17 8.53 -16.70
N LEU A 289 13.26 8.59 -17.47
CA LEU A 289 13.41 9.54 -18.57
C LEU A 289 12.42 9.27 -19.71
N GLU A 290 12.19 8.01 -20.06
CA GLU A 290 11.15 7.59 -21.02
C GLU A 290 9.76 8.01 -20.53
N LYS A 291 9.45 7.79 -19.25
CA LYS A 291 8.18 8.22 -18.63
C LYS A 291 7.99 9.74 -18.67
N LEU A 292 9.08 10.53 -18.62
CA LEU A 292 9.05 11.99 -18.75
C LEU A 292 9.04 12.47 -20.21
N GLY A 293 9.09 11.57 -21.20
CA GLY A 293 9.20 11.91 -22.61
C GLY A 293 10.56 12.49 -23.00
N LEU A 294 11.58 12.33 -22.16
CA LEU A 294 12.94 12.77 -22.42
C LEU A 294 13.72 11.77 -23.28
N LEU A 295 13.33 10.50 -23.28
CA LEU A 295 13.86 9.46 -24.17
C LEU A 295 12.72 8.85 -24.98
N ALA A 296 13.04 8.42 -26.20
CA ALA A 296 12.12 7.56 -26.95
C ALA A 296 11.98 6.23 -26.19
N PRO A 297 10.77 5.62 -26.15
CA PRO A 297 10.61 4.30 -25.57
C PRO A 297 11.54 3.32 -26.28
N SER A 298 12.31 2.54 -25.52
CA SER A 298 13.05 1.43 -26.10
C SER A 298 12.08 0.56 -26.91
N THR A 299 12.36 0.37 -28.20
CA THR A 299 11.72 -0.71 -28.94
C THR A 299 12.15 -1.99 -28.26
N ALA A 300 11.20 -2.69 -27.63
CA ALA A 300 11.47 -3.98 -27.03
C ALA A 300 11.77 -4.96 -28.16
N GLU A 301 13.02 -5.44 -28.24
CA GLU A 301 13.34 -6.75 -28.83
C GLU A 301 13.15 -7.86 -27.79
#